data_AF-A0A9E4URY8-F1
#
_entry.id   AF-A0A9E4URY8-F1
#
_cell.length_a   1.000
_cell.length_b   1.000
_cell.length_c   1.000
_cell.angle_alpha   90.00
_cell.angle_beta   90.00
_cell.angle_gamma   90.00
#
_symmetry.space_group_name_H-M   'P 1'
#
loop_
_entity.id
_entity.type
_entity.pdbx_description
1 polymer ?
#
loop_
_entity_poly.entity_id
_entity_poly.type
_entity_poly.pdbx_seq_one_letter_code
_entity_poly.pdbx_strand_id
1 'polypeptide(L)'
;MHLRTARRRDWAGRPHRDQRGITGIETAIILIAMVIVGTVFSVTLLNTGLLSAKKSEETVIEGLKEISSTLFLRGSVFAQANPGKTAIDTITFYLIVEAQSVESVDLSSTGTVVTYQDSDNALNCTA
;
A
#
# COMPACT_ATOMS: atom_id res chain seq x y z
N MET A 1 -66.69 25.07 -75.04
CA MET A 1 -65.82 25.92 -74.22
C MET A 1 -66.40 26.01 -72.82
N HIS A 2 -65.96 25.15 -71.90
CA HIS A 2 -66.31 25.24 -70.47
C HIS A 2 -65.14 24.70 -69.66
N LEU A 3 -64.36 25.62 -69.09
CA LEU A 3 -63.30 25.34 -68.13
C LEU A 3 -63.93 25.09 -66.75
N ARG A 4 -63.65 23.94 -66.14
CA ARG A 4 -63.90 23.71 -64.71
C ARG A 4 -62.66 23.11 -64.04
N THR A 5 -61.83 24.04 -63.59
CA THR A 5 -61.09 24.09 -62.32
C THR A 5 -60.68 22.77 -61.64
N ALA A 6 -59.36 22.62 -61.51
CA ALA A 6 -58.66 21.67 -60.67
C ALA A 6 -59.00 21.87 -59.17
N ARG A 7 -59.29 20.77 -58.47
CA ARG A 7 -59.46 20.75 -57.01
C ARG A 7 -58.14 20.32 -56.36
N ARG A 8 -57.41 21.27 -55.77
CA ARG A 8 -56.28 21.00 -54.87
C ARG A 8 -56.76 20.14 -53.70
N ARG A 9 -55.99 19.11 -53.38
CA ARG A 9 -56.17 18.25 -52.21
C ARG A 9 -55.21 18.78 -51.15
N ASP A 10 -55.71 19.52 -50.18
CA ASP A 10 -54.90 20.08 -49.10
C ASP A 10 -54.49 18.97 -48.14
N TRP A 11 -53.20 18.66 -48.12
CA TRP A 11 -52.59 17.82 -47.11
C TRP A 11 -52.29 18.69 -45.88
N ALA A 12 -53.15 18.62 -44.88
CA ALA A 12 -52.90 19.23 -43.58
C ALA A 12 -51.75 18.49 -42.88
N GLY A 13 -50.58 19.13 -42.85
CA GLY A 13 -49.44 18.71 -42.04
C GLY A 13 -49.76 18.75 -40.55
N ARG A 14 -49.20 17.79 -39.81
CA ARG A 14 -49.37 17.62 -38.35
C ARG A 14 -48.83 18.84 -37.59
N PRO A 15 -49.44 19.26 -36.47
CA PRO A 15 -48.86 20.30 -35.63
C PRO A 15 -47.56 19.80 -34.97
N HIS A 16 -46.46 20.51 -35.21
CA HIS A 16 -45.20 20.34 -34.49
C HIS A 16 -45.41 20.79 -33.04
N ARG A 17 -45.40 19.85 -32.09
CA ARG A 17 -45.34 20.15 -30.66
C ARG A 17 -43.91 20.56 -30.31
N ASP A 18 -43.72 21.76 -29.79
CA ASP A 18 -42.46 22.22 -29.20
C ASP A 18 -42.08 21.33 -27.99
N GLN A 19 -41.13 20.41 -28.19
CA GLN A 19 -40.57 19.52 -27.16
C GLN A 19 -39.28 20.06 -26.53
N ARG A 20 -38.99 21.36 -26.70
CA ARG A 20 -37.71 21.98 -26.33
C ARG A 20 -37.39 21.90 -24.82
N GLY A 21 -38.42 21.84 -23.96
CA GLY A 21 -38.24 21.67 -22.50
C GLY A 21 -38.01 20.23 -22.04
N ILE A 22 -38.44 19.23 -22.84
CA ILE A 22 -38.35 17.81 -22.49
C ILE A 22 -36.91 17.31 -22.67
N THR A 23 -36.21 17.75 -23.72
CA THR A 23 -34.80 17.44 -23.95
C THR A 23 -33.88 18.10 -22.93
N GLY A 24 -34.26 19.27 -22.38
CA GLY A 24 -33.51 19.97 -21.34
C GLY A 24 -33.54 19.23 -19.99
N ILE A 25 -34.72 18.74 -19.60
CA ILE A 25 -34.87 17.89 -18.41
C ILE A 25 -34.13 16.56 -18.57
N GLU A 26 -34.18 15.94 -19.76
CA GLU A 26 -33.45 14.71 -20.05
C GLU A 26 -31.93 14.91 -19.89
N THR A 27 -31.40 16.01 -20.43
CA THR A 27 -29.98 16.35 -20.23
C THR A 27 -29.64 16.71 -18.78
N ALA A 28 -30.55 17.36 -18.04
CA ALA A 28 -30.31 17.73 -16.65
C ALA A 28 -30.17 16.50 -15.73
N ILE A 29 -30.97 15.46 -15.96
CA ILE A 29 -30.86 14.20 -15.21
C ILE A 29 -29.53 13.51 -15.51
N ILE A 30 -29.11 13.50 -16.79
CA ILE A 30 -27.80 12.96 -17.19
C ILE A 30 -26.65 13.74 -16.52
N LEU A 31 -26.75 15.07 -16.43
CA LEU A 31 -25.75 15.92 -15.78
C LEU A 31 -25.63 15.60 -14.27
N ILE A 32 -26.76 15.45 -13.57
CA ILE A 32 -26.74 15.07 -12.15
C ILE A 32 -26.14 13.68 -11.96
N ALA A 33 -26.54 12.71 -12.79
CA ALA A 33 -25.98 11.36 -12.75
C ALA A 33 -24.46 11.36 -13.00
N MET A 34 -23.99 12.15 -13.96
CA MET A 34 -22.56 12.26 -14.29
C MET A 34 -21.76 12.89 -13.15
N VAL A 35 -22.30 13.90 -12.47
CA VAL A 35 -21.66 14.49 -11.29
C VAL A 35 -21.59 13.48 -10.14
N ILE A 36 -22.67 12.72 -9.89
CA ILE A 36 -22.68 11.70 -8.82
C ILE A 36 -21.66 10.59 -9.10
N VAL A 37 -21.59 10.09 -10.34
CA VAL A 37 -20.59 9.08 -10.71
C VAL A 37 -19.18 9.66 -10.56
N GLY A 38 -18.96 10.92 -10.94
CA GLY A 38 -17.69 11.61 -10.75
C GLY A 38 -17.30 11.77 -9.27
N THR A 39 -18.23 12.20 -8.41
CA THR A 39 -17.95 12.41 -6.98
C THR A 39 -17.64 11.11 -6.26
N VAL A 40 -18.43 10.06 -6.49
CA VAL A 40 -18.17 8.74 -5.90
C VAL A 40 -16.82 8.19 -6.39
N PHE A 41 -16.51 8.35 -7.67
CA PHE A 41 -15.21 7.94 -8.23
C PHE A 41 -14.03 8.69 -7.60
N SER A 42 -14.13 10.02 -7.45
CA SER A 42 -13.09 10.82 -6.82
C SER A 42 -12.87 10.46 -5.34
N VAL A 43 -13.93 10.15 -4.59
CA VAL A 43 -13.80 9.73 -3.18
C VAL A 43 -13.10 8.38 -3.07
N THR A 44 -13.45 7.42 -3.94
CA THR A 44 -12.75 6.12 -3.97
C THR A 44 -11.28 6.30 -4.31
N LEU A 45 -10.95 7.07 -5.35
CA LEU A 45 -9.55 7.34 -5.72
C LEU A 45 -8.78 8.07 -4.63
N LEU A 46 -9.39 9.04 -3.95
CA LEU A 46 -8.74 9.75 -2.84
C LEU A 46 -8.41 8.78 -1.71
N ASN A 47 -9.36 7.92 -1.33
CA ASN A 47 -9.16 6.94 -0.27
C ASN A 47 -8.12 5.89 -0.66
N THR A 48 -8.21 5.33 -1.86
CA THR A 48 -7.22 4.35 -2.36
C THR A 48 -5.84 4.99 -2.52
N GLY A 49 -5.77 6.21 -3.03
CA GLY A 49 -4.52 6.96 -3.19
C GLY A 49 -3.88 7.30 -1.83
N LEU A 50 -4.66 7.79 -0.87
CA LEU A 50 -4.19 8.08 0.48
C LEU A 50 -3.73 6.81 1.21
N LEU A 51 -4.47 5.70 1.11
CA LEU A 51 -4.07 4.42 1.68
C LEU A 51 -2.79 3.89 1.03
N SER A 52 -2.65 4.03 -0.30
CA SER A 52 -1.43 3.66 -1.02
C SER A 52 -0.23 4.50 -0.58
N ALA A 53 -0.43 5.81 -0.42
CA ALA A 53 0.62 6.71 0.08
C ALA A 53 1.04 6.36 1.51
N LYS A 54 0.07 6.14 2.42
CA LYS A 54 0.35 5.70 3.79
C LYS A 54 1.10 4.37 3.82
N LYS A 55 0.70 3.40 2.99
CA LYS A 55 1.39 2.12 2.93
C LYS A 55 2.81 2.25 2.38
N SER A 56 3.02 3.15 1.41
CA SER A 56 4.36 3.46 0.89
C SER A 56 5.25 4.05 1.97
N GLU A 57 4.74 4.99 2.78
CA GLU A 57 5.49 5.58 3.89
C GLU A 57 5.83 4.54 4.97
N GLU A 58 4.86 3.73 5.36
CA GLU A 58 5.05 2.63 6.30
C GLU A 58 6.11 1.65 5.79
N THR A 59 6.06 1.25 4.51
CA THR A 59 7.05 0.34 3.91
C THR A 59 8.46 0.95 3.93
N VAL A 60 8.60 2.27 3.73
CA VAL A 60 9.90 2.94 3.82
C VAL A 60 10.43 2.91 5.25
N ILE A 61 9.58 3.18 6.25
CA ILE A 61 9.97 3.13 7.66
C ILE A 61 10.30 1.69 8.07
N GLU A 62 9.50 0.71 7.69
CA GLU A 62 9.75 -0.72 7.91
C GLU A 62 11.07 -1.18 7.25
N GLY A 63 11.35 -0.73 6.03
CA GLY A 63 12.62 -1.03 5.35
C GLY A 63 13.82 -0.38 6.03
N LEU A 64 13.69 0.87 6.51
CA LEU A 64 14.72 1.51 7.33
C LEU A 64 14.92 0.76 8.65
N LYS A 65 13.83 0.30 9.28
CA LYS A 65 13.88 -0.52 10.49
C LYS A 65 14.64 -1.82 10.23
N GLU A 66 14.33 -2.54 9.16
CA GLU A 66 15.02 -3.77 8.78
C GLU A 66 16.53 -3.54 8.57
N ILE A 67 16.90 -2.51 7.80
CA ILE A 67 18.31 -2.17 7.58
C ILE A 67 18.99 -1.80 8.90
N SER A 68 18.33 -1.01 9.75
CA SER A 68 18.87 -0.58 11.04
C SER A 68 18.92 -1.71 12.09
N SER A 69 18.20 -2.81 11.88
CA SER A 69 18.22 -3.99 12.77
C SER A 69 19.41 -4.91 12.51
N THR A 70 20.23 -4.62 11.50
CA THR A 70 21.45 -5.38 11.21
C THR A 70 22.53 -5.06 12.25
N LEU A 71 23.00 -6.10 12.95
CA LEU A 71 24.07 -6.01 13.93
C LEU A 71 25.39 -6.46 13.32
N PHE A 72 26.44 -5.68 13.54
CA PHE A 72 27.80 -5.99 13.12
C PHE A 72 28.66 -6.39 14.31
N LEU A 73 29.46 -7.44 14.12
CA LEU A 73 30.47 -7.82 15.08
C LEU A 73 31.58 -6.76 15.10
N ARG A 74 31.85 -6.18 16.27
CA ARG A 74 32.95 -5.23 16.47
C ARG A 74 34.05 -5.84 17.31
N GLY A 75 35.23 -5.89 16.73
CA GLY A 75 36.42 -6.39 17.41
C GLY A 75 36.51 -7.92 17.41
N SER A 76 37.20 -8.46 18.41
CA SER A 76 37.50 -9.89 18.50
C SER A 76 36.45 -10.63 19.33
N VAL A 77 36.24 -11.90 18.98
CA VAL A 77 35.48 -12.85 19.80
C VAL A 77 36.42 -13.46 20.84
N PHE A 78 36.04 -13.41 22.11
CA PHE A 78 36.81 -13.98 23.21
C PHE A 78 36.12 -15.24 23.72
N ALA A 79 36.85 -16.34 23.82
CA ALA A 79 36.39 -17.57 24.43
C ALA A 79 37.15 -17.83 25.73
N GLN A 80 36.42 -18.05 26.81
CA GLN A 80 36.97 -18.39 28.11
C GLN A 80 36.76 -19.88 28.37
N ALA A 81 37.85 -20.59 28.66
CA ALA A 81 37.80 -21.99 29.03
C ALA A 81 37.37 -22.16 30.49
N ASN A 82 36.79 -23.31 30.81
CA ASN A 82 36.52 -23.71 32.18
C ASN A 82 37.83 -23.80 33.00
N PRO A 83 37.78 -23.79 34.35
CA PRO A 83 38.99 -23.86 35.19
C PRO A 83 39.90 -25.06 34.89
N GLY A 84 39.33 -26.18 34.43
CA GLY A 84 40.06 -27.38 34.02
C GLY A 84 40.71 -27.32 32.64
N LYS A 85 40.43 -26.28 31.84
CA LYS A 85 40.88 -26.11 30.45
C LYS A 85 40.52 -27.29 29.53
N THR A 86 39.41 -27.96 29.82
CA THR A 86 38.92 -29.11 29.04
C THR A 86 37.87 -28.72 28.02
N ALA A 87 37.20 -27.58 28.20
CA ALA A 87 36.18 -27.07 27.29
C ALA A 87 36.08 -25.53 27.36
N ILE A 88 35.52 -24.92 26.32
CA ILE A 88 35.08 -23.52 26.32
C ILE A 88 33.79 -23.42 27.14
N ASP A 89 33.72 -22.46 28.05
CA ASP A 89 32.61 -22.24 28.98
C ASP A 89 31.79 -21.01 28.60
N THR A 90 32.48 -19.90 28.26
CA THR A 90 31.84 -18.62 27.91
C THR A 90 32.43 -18.04 26.64
N ILE A 91 31.57 -17.54 25.75
CA ILE A 91 31.97 -16.78 24.56
C ILE A 91 31.43 -15.36 24.70
N THR A 92 32.32 -14.38 24.60
CA THR A 92 32.00 -12.95 24.70
C THR A 92 32.37 -12.26 23.40
N PHE A 93 31.43 -11.49 22.85
CA PHE A 93 31.61 -10.69 21.65
C PHE A 93 30.82 -9.39 21.77
N TYR A 94 31.20 -8.39 20.98
CA TYR A 94 30.56 -7.08 20.98
C TYR A 94 29.85 -6.85 19.65
N LEU A 95 28.59 -6.43 19.72
CA LEU A 95 27.80 -6.05 18.55
C LEU A 95 27.64 -4.53 18.51
N ILE A 96 27.61 -3.97 17.30
CA ILE A 96 27.24 -2.58 17.04
C ILE A 96 26.16 -2.49 15.98
N VAL A 97 25.42 -1.39 16.00
CA VAL A 97 24.58 -0.95 14.90
C VAL A 97 25.35 0.13 14.14
N GLU A 98 25.51 0.01 12.83
CA GLU A 98 26.33 0.94 12.03
C GLU A 98 25.54 2.18 11.57
N ALA A 99 24.22 2.03 11.38
CA ALA A 99 23.34 3.12 10.97
C ALA A 99 22.76 3.87 12.18
N GLN A 100 22.40 5.15 11.99
CA GLN A 100 21.54 5.88 12.93
C GLN A 100 20.24 5.09 13.07
N SER A 101 20.12 4.36 14.17
CA SER A 101 19.01 3.44 14.40
C SER A 101 17.74 4.24 14.56
N VAL A 102 16.74 3.96 13.72
CA VAL A 102 15.41 4.55 13.88
C VAL A 102 14.69 3.94 15.09
N GLU A 103 15.07 2.71 15.48
CA GLU A 103 14.55 1.99 16.66
C GLU A 103 15.64 1.14 17.36
N SER A 104 15.41 0.78 18.62
CA SER A 104 16.28 -0.14 19.37
C SER A 104 16.12 -1.60 18.94
N VAL A 105 17.22 -2.34 18.85
CA VAL A 105 17.20 -3.79 18.60
C VAL A 105 16.96 -4.55 19.91
N ASP A 106 15.97 -5.45 19.94
CA ASP A 106 15.69 -6.29 21.10
C ASP A 106 16.68 -7.46 21.18
N LEU A 107 17.47 -7.49 22.25
CA LEU A 107 18.44 -8.55 22.56
C LEU A 107 18.01 -9.41 23.76
N SER A 108 16.73 -9.36 24.12
CA SER A 108 16.17 -10.23 25.17
C SER A 108 16.22 -11.71 24.79
N SER A 109 16.19 -12.58 25.79
CA SER A 109 16.18 -14.04 25.62
C SER A 109 15.00 -14.60 24.82
N THR A 110 13.92 -13.83 24.72
CA THR A 110 12.71 -14.20 23.98
C THR A 110 12.75 -13.67 22.55
N GLY A 111 13.43 -12.54 22.32
CA GLY A 111 13.47 -11.85 21.01
C GLY A 111 14.66 -12.22 20.13
N THR A 112 15.73 -12.79 20.70
CA THR A 112 16.95 -13.15 19.98
C THR A 112 17.32 -14.61 20.19
N VAL A 113 17.71 -15.29 19.11
CA VAL A 113 18.29 -16.63 19.14
C VAL A 113 19.75 -16.55 18.69
N VAL A 114 20.66 -17.09 19.50
CA VAL A 114 22.07 -17.23 19.13
C VAL A 114 22.32 -18.71 18.88
N THR A 115 22.76 -19.08 17.68
CA THR A 115 23.09 -20.49 17.37
C THR A 115 24.60 -20.67 17.34
N TYR A 116 25.10 -21.62 18.12
CA TYR A 116 26.48 -22.10 18.09
C TYR A 116 26.55 -23.39 17.28
N GLN A 117 27.57 -23.52 16.42
CA GLN A 117 27.80 -24.72 15.64
C GLN A 117 29.30 -25.03 15.54
N ASP A 118 29.67 -26.27 15.84
CA ASP A 118 30.99 -26.87 15.61
C ASP A 118 30.87 -28.19 14.80
N SER A 119 31.94 -28.99 14.72
CA SER A 119 31.97 -30.26 13.99
C SER A 119 31.05 -31.34 14.56
N ASP A 120 30.73 -31.27 15.84
CA ASP A 120 30.08 -32.33 16.61
C ASP A 120 28.76 -31.86 17.26
N ASN A 121 28.55 -30.55 17.36
CA ASN A 121 27.45 -29.92 18.09
C ASN A 121 26.82 -28.76 17.29
N ALA A 122 25.49 -28.64 17.38
CA ALA A 122 24.74 -27.46 16.99
C ALA A 122 23.73 -27.14 18.10
N LEU A 123 23.88 -25.98 18.72
CA LEU A 123 23.13 -25.56 19.90
C LEU A 123 22.46 -24.21 19.64
N ASN A 124 21.18 -24.12 19.97
CA ASN A 124 20.49 -22.83 20.04
C ASN A 124 20.63 -22.30 21.46
N CYS A 125 21.49 -21.33 21.65
CA CYS A 125 21.64 -20.56 22.87
C CYS A 125 20.47 -19.59 22.97
N THR A 126 19.45 -19.98 23.72
CA THR A 126 18.44 -19.06 24.25
C THR A 126 19.05 -18.33 25.45
N ALA A 127 18.96 -17.00 25.49
CA ALA A 127 19.56 -16.22 26.58
C ALA A 127 18.82 -16.41 27.93
#